data_AF-A0A552E564-F1
#
_entry.id   AF-A0A552E564-F1
#
_cell.length_a   1.000
_cell.length_b   1.000
_cell.length_c   1.000
_cell.angle_alpha   90.00
_cell.angle_beta   90.00
_cell.angle_gamma   90.00
#
_symmetry.space_group_name_H-M   'P 1'
#
loop_
_entity.id
_entity.type
_entity.pdbx_description
1 polymer ?
#
loop_
_entity_poly.entity_id
_entity_poly.type
_entity_poly.pdbx_seq_one_letter_code
_entity_poly.pdbx_strand_id
1 'polypeptide(L)'
;MEIWQDLAIIAWTELLLDSYEQLIGRSLLPRIGTGKEQSKMLFYAPFVLVSHGTQTNPIFNYGNRTALDLWGLTWPELLATPSRATVEGEEPAQERQKMLDLVKKQGYTNDYHGVRITKNGQLFRIEKAIVWNIIDRDGIYCGQAATFADWIFL
;
A
#
# COMPACT_ATOMS: atom_id res chain seq x y z
N MET A 1 -14.74 -5.32 17.35
CA MET A 1 -13.27 -5.14 17.41
C MET A 1 -12.88 -4.35 16.19
N GLU A 2 -12.10 -3.29 16.35
CA GLU A 2 -11.64 -2.48 15.22
C GLU A 2 -10.57 -3.23 14.40
N ILE A 3 -10.44 -2.94 13.11
CA ILE A 3 -9.48 -3.61 12.20
C ILE A 3 -8.05 -3.53 12.74
N TRP A 4 -7.63 -2.35 13.20
CA TRP A 4 -6.27 -2.11 13.72
C TRP A 4 -5.98 -2.80 15.06
N GLN A 5 -6.98 -3.39 15.71
CA GLN A 5 -6.81 -4.14 16.96
C GLN A 5 -6.51 -5.63 16.74
N ASP A 6 -6.72 -6.13 15.53
CA ASP A 6 -6.45 -7.51 15.17
C ASP A 6 -4.94 -7.80 15.24
N LEU A 7 -4.56 -8.92 15.86
CA LEU A 7 -3.16 -9.28 16.06
C LEU A 7 -2.40 -9.47 14.74
N ALA A 8 -3.05 -10.01 13.71
CA ALA A 8 -2.45 -10.16 12.39
C ALA A 8 -2.22 -8.79 11.74
N ILE A 9 -3.12 -7.82 11.95
CA ILE A 9 -2.97 -6.46 11.42
C ILE A 9 -1.89 -5.68 12.17
N ILE A 10 -1.75 -5.90 13.48
CA ILE A 10 -0.65 -5.34 14.27
C ILE A 10 0.69 -5.87 13.76
N ALA A 11 0.83 -7.19 13.61
CA ALA A 11 2.06 -7.80 13.10
C ALA A 11 2.36 -7.35 11.65
N TRP A 12 1.34 -7.25 10.80
CA TRP A 12 1.51 -6.77 9.43
C TRP A 12 1.91 -5.29 9.38
N THR A 13 1.37 -4.46 10.27
CA THR A 13 1.77 -3.05 10.41
C THR A 13 3.25 -2.94 10.76
N GLU A 14 3.75 -3.79 11.67
CA GLU A 14 5.18 -3.81 11.99
C GLU A 14 6.03 -4.10 10.76
N LEU A 15 5.68 -5.13 9.97
CA LEU A 15 6.38 -5.46 8.72
C LEU A 15 6.35 -4.32 7.69
N LEU A 16 5.19 -3.68 7.50
CA LEU A 16 5.04 -2.56 6.56
C LEU A 16 5.98 -1.41 6.89
N LEU A 17 6.04 -1.06 8.18
CA LEU A 17 6.82 0.07 8.65
C LEU A 17 8.32 -0.24 8.74
N ASP A 18 8.68 -1.45 9.19
CA ASP A 18 10.08 -1.89 9.28
C ASP A 18 10.71 -1.96 7.87
N SER A 19 10.02 -2.59 6.92
CA SER A 19 10.48 -2.68 5.53
C SER A 19 10.57 -1.33 4.84
N TYR A 20 9.62 -0.41 5.11
CA TYR A 20 9.70 0.95 4.60
C TYR A 20 10.93 1.68 5.14
N GLU A 21 11.15 1.65 6.46
CA GLU A 21 12.27 2.36 7.07
C GLU A 21 13.62 1.81 6.59
N GLN A 22 13.73 0.48 6.46
CA GLN A 22 14.93 -0.18 5.95
C GLN A 22 15.24 0.18 4.50
N LEU A 23 14.24 0.21 3.61
CA LEU A 23 14.44 0.47 2.17
C LEU A 23 14.56 1.97 1.85
N ILE A 24 13.78 2.81 2.52
CA ILE A 24 13.67 4.24 2.22
C ILE A 24 14.63 5.08 3.09
N GLY A 25 15.11 4.54 4.20
CA GLY A 25 16.05 5.22 5.11
C GLY A 25 15.41 6.30 5.99
N ARG A 26 14.08 6.32 6.10
CA ARG A 26 13.31 7.18 7.01
C ARG A 26 12.01 6.50 7.42
N SER A 27 11.50 6.78 8.60
CA SER A 27 10.23 6.21 9.06
C SER A 27 9.03 6.80 8.30
N LEU A 28 8.07 5.96 7.92
CA LEU A 28 6.80 6.39 7.32
C LEU A 28 5.91 7.16 8.32
N LEU A 29 6.01 6.79 9.60
CA LEU A 29 5.36 7.44 10.73
C LEU A 29 6.25 7.35 11.97
N PRO A 30 6.04 8.21 12.98
CA PRO A 30 6.80 8.15 14.22
C PRO A 30 6.68 6.78 14.90
N ARG A 31 7.80 6.08 15.07
CA ARG A 31 7.90 4.74 15.67
C ARG A 31 7.79 4.78 17.20
N ILE A 32 6.68 5.32 17.70
CA ILE A 32 6.42 5.58 19.14
C ILE A 32 5.32 4.64 19.63
N GLY A 33 5.45 4.16 20.87
CA GLY A 33 4.46 3.31 21.52
C GLY A 33 4.50 1.85 21.09
N THR A 34 3.51 1.10 21.57
CA THR A 34 3.29 -0.33 21.29
C THR A 34 2.92 -0.57 19.83
N GLY A 35 3.11 -1.80 19.33
CA GLY A 35 2.67 -2.20 17.98
C GLY A 35 1.19 -1.94 17.73
N LYS A 36 0.34 -2.07 18.76
CA LYS A 36 -1.10 -1.74 18.69
C LYS A 36 -1.35 -0.24 18.48
N GLU A 37 -0.60 0.61 19.15
CA GLU A 37 -0.68 2.06 18.99
C GLU A 37 -0.19 2.48 17.60
N GLN A 38 0.89 1.89 17.11
CA GLN A 38 1.39 2.12 15.74
C GLN A 38 0.41 1.63 14.67
N SER A 39 -0.20 0.46 14.86
CA SER A 39 -1.29 -0.06 14.00
C SER A 39 -2.46 0.93 13.92
N LYS A 40 -2.88 1.48 15.07
CA LYS A 40 -3.92 2.51 15.11
C LYS A 40 -3.50 3.77 14.36
N MET A 41 -2.27 4.27 14.58
CA MET A 41 -1.76 5.47 13.91
C MET A 41 -1.70 5.30 12.40
N LEU A 42 -1.20 4.16 11.92
CA LEU A 42 -1.13 3.85 10.48
C LEU A 42 -2.51 3.74 9.86
N PHE A 43 -3.45 3.08 10.56
CA PHE A 43 -4.80 2.88 10.05
C PHE A 43 -5.55 4.21 9.86
N TYR A 44 -5.32 5.22 10.71
CA TYR A 44 -5.94 6.54 10.59
C TYR A 44 -5.01 7.61 9.99
N ALA A 45 -3.87 7.23 9.43
CA ALA A 45 -2.91 8.18 8.87
C ALA A 45 -3.53 8.96 7.69
N PRO A 46 -3.25 10.26 7.53
CA PRO A 46 -3.88 11.13 6.52
C PRO A 46 -3.24 10.98 5.13
N PHE A 47 -2.88 9.76 4.75
CA PHE A 47 -2.34 9.40 3.44
C PHE A 47 -2.81 7.98 3.12
N VAL A 48 -2.83 7.59 1.86
CA VAL A 48 -3.17 6.23 1.47
C VAL A 48 -2.03 5.28 1.82
N LEU A 49 -2.37 4.14 2.41
CA LEU A 49 -1.51 2.96 2.46
C LEU A 49 -2.31 1.74 2.03
N VAL A 50 -1.79 0.99 1.06
CA VAL A 50 -2.30 -0.33 0.67
C VAL A 50 -1.17 -1.33 0.54
N SER A 51 -1.46 -2.61 0.73
CA SER A 51 -0.51 -3.68 0.42
C SER A 51 -1.18 -4.94 -0.07
N HIS A 52 -0.38 -5.82 -0.67
CA HIS A 52 -0.77 -7.16 -1.09
C HIS A 52 0.36 -8.16 -0.87
N GLY A 53 0.02 -9.45 -0.93
CA GLY A 53 0.98 -10.55 -0.78
C GLY A 53 1.76 -10.88 -2.06
N THR A 54 2.32 -12.09 -2.10
CA THR A 54 3.19 -12.60 -3.16
C THR A 54 2.46 -13.38 -4.26
N GLN A 55 1.12 -13.42 -4.24
CA GLN A 55 0.35 -14.19 -5.21
C GLN A 55 0.56 -13.66 -6.64
N THR A 56 0.52 -14.54 -7.64
CA THR A 56 0.64 -14.16 -9.07
C THR A 56 -0.40 -13.13 -9.50
N ASN A 57 -1.61 -13.21 -8.92
CA ASN A 57 -2.63 -12.18 -9.00
C ASN A 57 -2.89 -11.63 -7.59
N PRO A 58 -2.11 -10.63 -7.15
CA PRO A 58 -2.14 -10.21 -5.76
C PRO A 58 -3.44 -9.51 -5.40
N ILE A 59 -4.05 -9.97 -4.31
CA ILE A 59 -5.23 -9.38 -3.68
C ILE A 59 -4.76 -8.50 -2.54
N PHE A 60 -5.40 -7.35 -2.34
CA PHE A 60 -5.07 -6.50 -1.20
C PHE A 60 -5.24 -7.27 0.11
N ASN A 61 -4.25 -7.13 0.99
CA ASN A 61 -4.28 -7.70 2.33
C ASN A 61 -4.34 -6.62 3.43
N TYR A 62 -4.16 -5.36 3.06
CA TYR A 62 -4.29 -4.22 3.93
C TYR A 62 -4.63 -2.96 3.13
N GLY A 63 -5.44 -2.08 3.74
CA GLY A 63 -5.70 -0.73 3.29
C GLY A 63 -6.10 0.14 4.47
N ASN A 64 -5.42 1.26 4.69
CA ASN A 64 -5.77 2.13 5.80
C ASN A 64 -7.09 2.89 5.53
N ARG A 65 -7.58 3.64 6.50
CA ARG A 65 -8.87 4.32 6.42
C ARG A 65 -8.98 5.24 5.21
N THR A 66 -7.93 6.02 4.93
CA THR A 66 -7.88 6.89 3.75
C THR A 66 -7.99 6.10 2.44
N ALA A 67 -7.36 4.93 2.34
CA ALA A 67 -7.51 4.05 1.17
C ALA A 67 -8.96 3.56 1.01
N LEU A 68 -9.56 3.09 2.09
CA LEU A 68 -10.96 2.60 2.10
C LEU A 68 -11.93 3.70 1.66
N ASP A 69 -11.78 4.90 2.23
CA ASP A 69 -12.64 6.05 1.93
C ASP A 69 -12.42 6.52 0.47
N LEU A 70 -11.17 6.60 0.00
CA LEU A 70 -10.85 7.02 -1.37
C LEU A 70 -11.43 6.06 -2.43
N TRP A 71 -11.26 4.75 -2.25
CA TRP A 71 -11.80 3.77 -3.19
C TRP A 71 -13.31 3.52 -3.01
N GLY A 72 -13.91 3.98 -1.91
CA GLY A 72 -15.29 3.69 -1.56
C GLY A 72 -15.52 2.20 -1.23
N LEU A 73 -14.52 1.54 -0.64
CA LEU A 73 -14.55 0.12 -0.30
C LEU A 73 -14.69 -0.08 1.20
N THR A 74 -15.45 -1.11 1.59
CA THR A 74 -15.35 -1.67 2.94
C THR A 74 -14.11 -2.54 3.07
N TRP A 75 -13.69 -2.83 4.30
CA TRP A 75 -12.54 -3.71 4.55
C TRP A 75 -12.69 -5.12 3.93
N PRO A 76 -13.84 -5.83 4.06
CA PRO A 76 -14.02 -7.12 3.39
C PRO A 76 -13.97 -7.02 1.86
N GLU A 77 -14.49 -5.94 1.28
CA GLU A 77 -14.44 -5.73 -0.17
C GLU A 77 -13.00 -5.47 -0.64
N LEU A 78 -12.23 -4.69 0.12
CA LEU A 78 -10.81 -4.49 -0.14
C LEU A 78 -10.07 -5.83 -0.15
N LEU A 79 -10.27 -6.67 0.86
CA LEU A 79 -9.64 -7.99 0.97
C LEU A 79 -10.10 -9.01 -0.10
N ALA A 80 -11.14 -8.68 -0.87
CA ALA A 80 -11.57 -9.46 -2.03
C ALA A 80 -11.14 -8.86 -3.37
N THR A 81 -10.50 -7.68 -3.35
CA THR A 81 -10.15 -6.91 -4.56
C THR A 81 -8.73 -7.24 -5.03
N PRO A 82 -8.54 -7.83 -6.23
CA PRO A 82 -7.24 -7.90 -6.86
C PRO A 82 -6.70 -6.49 -7.08
N SER A 83 -5.44 -6.23 -6.74
CA SER A 83 -4.85 -4.88 -6.89
C SER A 83 -4.99 -4.34 -8.32
N ARG A 84 -4.78 -5.19 -9.32
CA ARG A 84 -4.94 -4.87 -10.75
C ARG A 84 -6.38 -4.52 -11.16
N ALA A 85 -7.39 -4.96 -10.43
CA ALA A 85 -8.79 -4.69 -10.76
C ALA A 85 -9.17 -3.21 -10.52
N THR A 86 -8.31 -2.47 -9.83
CA THR A 86 -8.47 -1.04 -9.60
C THR A 86 -7.77 -0.17 -10.65
N VAL A 87 -7.15 -0.78 -11.68
CA VAL A 87 -6.52 -0.06 -12.79
C VAL A 87 -7.56 0.11 -13.90
N GLU A 88 -7.73 1.34 -14.38
CA GLU A 88 -8.53 1.58 -15.59
C GLU A 88 -7.64 1.38 -16.84
N GLY A 89 -8.01 0.43 -17.70
CA GLY A 89 -7.25 0.10 -18.90
C GLY A 89 -5.92 -0.61 -18.63
N GLU A 90 -5.05 -0.65 -19.64
CA GLU A 90 -3.66 -1.06 -19.44
C GLU A 90 -2.87 0.15 -18.91
N GLU A 91 -2.37 0.07 -17.67
CA GLU A 91 -1.30 0.94 -17.18
C GLU A 91 -0.24 1.07 -18.30
N PRO A 92 0.23 2.29 -18.65
CA PRO A 92 1.23 2.44 -19.70
C PRO A 92 2.38 1.47 -19.46
N ALA A 93 2.55 0.50 -20.36
CA ALA A 93 3.43 -0.65 -20.13
C ALA A 93 4.86 -0.21 -19.76
N GLN A 94 5.31 0.94 -20.26
CA GLN A 94 6.59 1.55 -19.92
C GLN A 94 6.66 2.07 -18.47
N GLU A 95 5.62 2.70 -17.93
CA GLU A 95 5.62 3.20 -16.54
C GLU A 95 5.58 2.03 -15.56
N ARG A 96 4.75 1.03 -15.85
CA ARG A 96 4.70 -0.22 -15.10
C ARG A 96 6.05 -0.94 -15.14
N GLN A 97 6.65 -1.08 -16.32
CA GLN A 97 7.94 -1.76 -16.46
C GLN A 97 9.06 -1.00 -15.71
N LYS A 98 9.11 0.33 -15.81
CA LYS A 98 10.06 1.16 -15.05
C LYS A 98 9.90 0.98 -13.54
N MET A 99 8.66 0.97 -13.05
CA MET A 99 8.38 0.70 -11.64
C MET A 99 8.85 -0.70 -11.24
N LEU A 100 8.51 -1.73 -12.02
CA LEU A 100 8.93 -3.10 -11.76
C LEU A 100 10.46 -3.25 -11.77
N ASP A 101 11.15 -2.60 -12.71
CA ASP A 101 12.61 -2.66 -12.83
C ASP A 101 13.30 -1.97 -11.66
N LEU A 102 12.82 -0.79 -11.23
CA LEU A 102 13.33 -0.08 -10.06
C LEU A 102 13.11 -0.88 -8.79
N VAL A 103 11.88 -1.36 -8.57
CA VAL A 103 11.56 -2.17 -7.39
C VAL A 103 12.36 -3.48 -7.39
N LYS A 104 12.60 -4.08 -8.54
CA LYS A 104 13.47 -5.27 -8.67
C LYS A 104 14.93 -4.97 -8.32
N LYS A 105 15.44 -3.78 -8.65
CA LYS A 105 16.84 -3.40 -8.45
C LYS A 105 17.16 -2.95 -7.03
N GLN A 106 16.29 -2.14 -6.43
CA GLN A 106 16.57 -1.49 -5.13
C GLN A 106 15.47 -1.69 -4.08
N GLY A 107 14.42 -2.45 -4.40
CA GLY A 107 13.33 -2.75 -3.47
C GLY A 107 12.23 -1.69 -3.42
N TYR A 108 12.40 -0.52 -4.04
CA TYR A 108 11.38 0.54 -4.05
C TYR A 108 11.44 1.49 -5.26
N THR A 109 10.35 2.22 -5.48
CA THR A 109 10.27 3.45 -6.30
C THR A 109 9.56 4.54 -5.50
N ASN A 110 9.80 5.82 -5.81
CA ASN A 110 9.29 6.97 -5.04
C ASN A 110 8.66 8.07 -5.89
N ASP A 111 8.41 7.81 -7.17
CA ASP A 111 7.81 8.76 -8.12
C ASP A 111 6.84 8.04 -9.06
N TYR A 112 6.03 7.13 -8.49
CA TYR A 112 5.05 6.38 -9.25
C TYR A 112 3.77 7.18 -9.46
N HIS A 113 3.29 7.18 -10.70
CA HIS A 113 2.01 7.73 -11.09
C HIS A 113 1.16 6.64 -11.71
N GLY A 114 -0.15 6.68 -11.49
CA GLY A 114 -1.07 5.72 -12.06
C GLY A 114 -2.51 6.15 -11.91
N VAL A 115 -3.34 5.81 -12.89
CA VAL A 115 -4.79 6.01 -12.81
C VAL A 115 -5.43 4.81 -12.12
N ARG A 116 -6.38 5.09 -11.24
CA ARG A 116 -7.16 4.10 -10.52
C ARG A 116 -8.64 4.42 -10.64
N ILE A 117 -9.45 3.38 -10.52
CA ILE A 117 -10.91 3.45 -10.51
C ILE A 117 -11.44 3.08 -9.13
N THR A 118 -12.37 3.88 -8.62
CA THR A 118 -13.11 3.64 -7.38
C THR A 118 -14.24 2.63 -7.60
N LYS A 119 -14.88 2.17 -6.52
CA LYS A 119 -16.05 1.27 -6.58
C LYS A 119 -17.22 1.84 -7.39
N ASN A 120 -17.43 3.15 -7.36
CA ASN A 120 -18.51 3.82 -8.10
C ASN A 120 -18.11 4.25 -9.51
N GLY A 121 -16.93 3.84 -10.00
CA GLY A 121 -16.47 4.10 -11.36
C GLY A 121 -15.83 5.48 -11.57
N GLN A 122 -15.52 6.22 -10.50
CA GLN A 122 -14.77 7.47 -10.60
C GLN A 122 -13.29 7.18 -10.76
N LEU A 123 -12.64 7.98 -11.60
CA LEU A 123 -11.22 7.86 -11.86
C LEU A 123 -10.45 8.86 -11.01
N PHE A 124 -9.28 8.45 -10.57
CA PHE A 124 -8.32 9.37 -9.97
C PHE A 124 -6.89 8.98 -10.37
N ARG A 125 -6.06 10.00 -10.54
CA ARG A 125 -4.62 9.84 -10.77
C ARG A 125 -3.88 9.98 -9.45
N ILE A 126 -3.05 9.00 -9.14
CA ILE A 126 -2.11 9.01 -8.01
C ILE A 126 -0.91 9.89 -8.36
N GLU A 127 -0.46 10.72 -7.42
CA GLU A 127 0.80 11.48 -7.53
C GLU A 127 1.89 10.95 -6.60
N LYS A 128 3.12 10.85 -7.13
CA LYS A 128 4.36 10.67 -6.33
C LYS A 128 4.28 9.50 -5.34
N ALA A 129 3.66 8.40 -5.75
CA ALA A 129 3.54 7.25 -4.90
C ALA A 129 4.90 6.60 -4.66
N ILE A 130 5.08 6.14 -3.42
CA ILE A 130 6.17 5.26 -3.05
C ILE A 130 5.62 3.84 -3.07
N VAL A 131 6.28 2.96 -3.82
CA VAL A 131 5.99 1.52 -3.83
C VAL A 131 7.24 0.79 -3.37
N TRP A 132 7.11 -0.11 -2.40
CA TRP A 132 8.24 -0.87 -1.86
C TRP A 132 7.90 -2.34 -1.61
N ASN A 133 8.95 -3.15 -1.60
CA ASN A 133 8.86 -4.56 -1.23
C ASN A 133 8.77 -4.69 0.30
N ILE A 134 7.79 -5.45 0.76
CA ILE A 134 7.66 -5.84 2.15
C ILE A 134 8.63 -6.99 2.36
N ILE A 135 9.55 -6.81 3.30
CA ILE A 135 10.53 -7.81 3.71
C ILE A 135 10.39 -8.06 5.21
N ASP A 136 10.48 -9.32 5.61
CA ASP A 136 10.54 -9.66 7.03
C ASP A 136 11.96 -9.53 7.60
N ARG A 137 12.10 -9.87 8.89
CA ARG A 137 13.37 -9.77 9.63
C ARG A 137 14.45 -10.69 9.10
N ASP A 138 14.08 -11.77 8.42
CA ASP A 138 15.00 -12.73 7.81
C ASP A 138 15.32 -12.34 6.35
N GLY A 139 14.79 -11.22 5.87
CA GLY A 139 14.98 -10.72 4.50
C GLY A 139 14.10 -11.42 3.47
N ILE A 140 13.08 -12.17 3.90
CA ILE A 140 12.16 -12.87 3.00
C ILE A 140 11.14 -11.87 2.45
N TYR A 141 10.93 -11.94 1.14
CA TYR A 141 9.94 -11.12 0.44
C TYR A 141 8.50 -11.58 0.76
N CYS A 142 7.71 -10.68 1.33
CA CYS A 142 6.34 -10.93 1.78
C CYS A 142 5.26 -10.32 0.87
N GLY A 143 5.63 -9.43 -0.05
CA GLY A 143 4.68 -8.74 -0.93
C GLY A 143 5.09 -7.29 -1.20
N GLN A 144 4.14 -6.45 -1.59
CA GLN A 144 4.41 -5.03 -1.87
C GLN A 144 3.41 -4.13 -1.18
N ALA A 145 3.87 -2.93 -0.85
CA ALA A 145 3.04 -1.86 -0.33
C ALA A 145 3.21 -0.61 -1.18
N ALA A 146 2.17 0.22 -1.18
CA ALA A 146 2.17 1.51 -1.83
C ALA A 146 1.60 2.58 -0.90
N THR A 147 2.21 3.76 -0.90
CA THR A 147 1.72 4.93 -0.17
C THR A 147 1.81 6.20 -1.00
N PHE A 148 0.81 7.07 -0.83
CA PHE A 148 0.75 8.40 -1.44
C PHE A 148 -0.18 9.31 -0.63
N ALA A 149 0.08 10.62 -0.67
CA ALA A 149 -0.75 11.62 0.01
C ALA A 149 -1.59 12.44 -0.97
N ASP A 150 -1.23 12.44 -2.25
CA ASP A 150 -1.79 13.34 -3.26
C ASP A 150 -2.44 12.54 -4.40
N TRP A 151 -3.64 12.95 -4.80
CA TRP A 151 -4.35 12.42 -5.95
C TRP A 151 -5.28 13.48 -6.55
N ILE A 152 -5.67 13.28 -7.81
CA ILE A 152 -6.58 14.17 -8.54
C ILE A 152 -7.69 13.32 -9.15
N PHE A 153 -8.95 13.60 -8.80
CA PHE A 153 -10.09 13.02 -9.50
C PHE A 153 -10.15 13.54 -10.94
N LEU A 154 -10.41 12.65 -11.89
CA LEU A 154 -10.45 12.95 -13.33
C LEU A 154 -11.89 13.21 -13.81
#